data_AF-A0A258Z7E6-F1
#
_entry.id   AF-A0A258Z7E6-F1
#
_cell.length_a   1.000
_cell.length_b   1.000
_cell.length_c   1.000
_cell.angle_alpha   90.00
_cell.angle_beta   90.00
_cell.angle_gamma   90.00
#
_symmetry.space_group_name_H-M   'P 1'
#
loop_
_entity.id
_entity.type
_entity.pdbx_description
1 polymer ?
#
loop_
_entity_poly.entity_id
_entity_poly.type
_entity_poly.pdbx_seq_one_letter_code
_entity_poly.pdbx_strand_id
1 'polypeptide(L)'
;MLHFIDYIYFFYGLAFFLFGFSILHYPMENSIFKFTRELKYLGIFGILHGVSEWIAMFKSLETGRTQELLSTADFIFMSLSYAVL
;
A
#
# COMPACT_ATOMS: atom_id res chain seq x y z
N MET A 1 -21.40 -2.08 9.60
CA MET A 1 -20.95 -2.82 10.81
C MET A 1 -19.54 -3.28 10.51
N LEU A 2 -18.56 -3.08 11.39
CA LEU A 2 -17.18 -3.51 11.11
C LEU A 2 -17.09 -5.04 11.15
N HIS A 3 -16.57 -5.62 10.08
CA HIS A 3 -16.32 -7.06 9.95
C HIS A 3 -14.89 -7.39 10.37
N PHE A 4 -14.64 -8.65 10.75
CA PHE A 4 -13.30 -9.12 11.09
C PHE A 4 -12.27 -8.86 9.98
N ILE A 5 -12.70 -8.97 8.72
CA ILE A 5 -11.85 -8.73 7.54
C ILE A 5 -11.34 -7.28 7.45
N ASP A 6 -12.10 -6.31 7.96
CA ASP A 6 -11.71 -4.89 7.92
C ASP A 6 -10.49 -4.64 8.80
N TYR A 7 -10.39 -5.35 9.94
CA TYR A 7 -9.20 -5.28 10.79
C TYR A 7 -7.98 -5.89 10.11
N ILE A 8 -8.16 -6.98 9.33
CA ILE A 8 -7.06 -7.57 8.57
C ILE A 8 -6.54 -6.56 7.56
N TYR A 9 -7.43 -5.95 6.77
CA TYR A 9 -7.05 -4.91 5.80
C TYR A 9 -6.34 -3.72 6.46
N PHE A 10 -6.81 -3.30 7.64
CA PHE A 10 -6.16 -2.21 8.38
C PHE A 10 -4.72 -2.56 8.76
N PHE A 11 -4.51 -3.70 9.45
CA PHE A 11 -3.19 -4.10 9.93
C PHE A 11 -2.24 -4.48 8.80
N TYR A 12 -2.75 -5.13 7.75
CA TYR A 12 -1.96 -5.48 6.57
C TYR A 12 -1.54 -4.20 5.83
N GLY A 13 -2.48 -3.29 5.59
CA GLY A 13 -2.18 -1.98 5.00
C GLY A 13 -1.15 -1.19 5.80
N LEU A 14 -1.28 -1.18 7.13
CA LEU A 14 -0.32 -0.53 8.03
C LEU A 14 1.07 -1.18 7.97
N ALA A 15 1.14 -2.51 7.91
CA ALA A 15 2.41 -3.23 7.83
C ALA A 15 3.18 -2.86 6.54
N PHE A 16 2.50 -2.87 5.38
CA PHE A 16 3.09 -2.47 4.11
C PHE A 16 3.46 -0.99 4.07
N PHE A 17 2.61 -0.14 4.62
CA PHE A 17 2.88 1.30 4.69
C PHE A 17 4.12 1.58 5.54
N LEU A 18 4.22 1.01 6.74
CA LEU A 18 5.37 1.21 7.62
C LEU A 18 6.65 0.60 7.04
N PHE A 19 6.56 -0.56 6.40
CA PHE A 19 7.65 -1.18 5.68
C PHE A 19 8.17 -0.27 4.55
N GLY A 20 7.27 0.20 3.70
CA GLY A 20 7.59 1.10 2.60
C GLY A 20 8.19 2.43 3.09
N PHE A 21 7.57 3.02 4.11
CA PHE A 21 8.03 4.23 4.78
C PHE A 21 9.45 4.06 5.33
N SER A 22 9.71 2.95 6.01
CA SER A 22 11.01 2.65 6.60
C SER A 22 12.10 2.52 5.53
N ILE A 23 11.81 1.87 4.40
CA ILE A 23 12.76 1.74 3.30
C ILE A 23 13.08 3.11 2.66
N LEU A 24 12.04 3.92 2.42
CA LEU A 24 12.23 5.23 1.78
C LEU A 24 13.03 6.21 2.64
N HIS A 25 12.94 6.08 3.96
CA HIS A 25 13.66 6.94 4.91
C HIS A 25 14.99 6.33 5.39
N TYR A 26 15.29 5.09 5.01
CA TYR A 26 16.56 4.48 5.37
C TYR A 26 17.71 5.23 4.68
N PRO A 27 18.75 5.69 5.40
CA PRO A 27 19.86 6.40 4.80
C PRO A 27 20.71 5.45 3.95
N MET A 28 20.70 5.69 2.64
CA MET A 28 21.32 4.82 1.64
C MET A 28 22.73 5.24 1.22
N GLU A 29 23.20 6.40 1.67
CA GLU A 29 24.37 7.11 1.12
C GLU A 29 25.72 6.41 1.37
N ASN A 30 25.80 5.47 2.32
CA ASN A 30 27.01 4.68 2.61
C ASN A 30 26.79 3.17 2.49
N SER A 31 25.73 2.74 1.80
CA SER A 31 25.42 1.32 1.66
C SER A 31 26.44 0.61 0.76
N ILE A 32 27.01 -0.48 1.27
CA ILE A 32 27.94 -1.38 0.55
C ILE A 32 27.19 -2.16 -0.57
N PHE A 33 25.85 -2.16 -0.54
CA PHE A 33 25.02 -2.94 -1.45
C PHE A 33 24.64 -2.16 -2.72
N LYS A 34 25.03 -2.67 -3.89
CA LYS A 34 24.62 -2.14 -5.22
C LYS A 34 23.10 -2.07 -5.44
N PHE A 35 22.31 -2.84 -4.68
CA PHE A 35 20.85 -2.92 -4.79
C PHE A 35 20.09 -1.83 -4.04
N THR A 36 20.80 -0.96 -3.33
CA THR A 36 20.16 0.05 -2.48
C THR A 36 19.31 1.05 -3.26
N ARG A 37 19.60 1.30 -4.54
CA ARG A 37 18.72 2.12 -5.39
C ARG A 37 17.41 1.43 -5.75
N GLU A 38 17.44 0.11 -5.98
CA GLU A 38 16.27 -0.70 -6.33
C GLU A 38 15.31 -0.87 -5.13
N LEU A 39 15.86 -0.87 -3.90
CA LEU A 39 15.08 -0.89 -2.67
C LEU A 39 14.08 0.28 -2.59
N LYS A 40 14.36 1.43 -3.22
CA LYS A 40 13.39 2.54 -3.27
C LYS A 40 12.09 2.15 -3.98
N TYR A 41 12.16 1.33 -5.03
CA TYR A 41 10.97 0.84 -5.73
C TYR A 41 10.14 -0.07 -4.82
N LEU A 42 10.80 -0.95 -4.06
CA LEU A 42 10.14 -1.76 -3.03
C LEU A 42 9.49 -0.90 -1.93
N GLY A 43 10.12 0.22 -1.59
CA GLY A 43 9.57 1.21 -0.67
C GLY A 43 8.28 1.86 -1.20
N ILE A 44 8.31 2.33 -2.45
CA ILE A 44 7.13 2.91 -3.13
C ILE A 44 6.02 1.87 -3.26
N PHE A 45 6.36 0.63 -3.63
CA PHE A 45 5.43 -0.50 -3.66
C PHE A 45 4.71 -0.66 -2.33
N GLY A 46 5.46 -0.71 -1.21
CA GLY A 46 4.87 -0.87 0.12
C GLY A 46 3.88 0.24 0.48
N ILE A 47 4.19 1.49 0.11
CA ILE A 47 3.26 2.61 0.32
C ILE A 47 1.99 2.45 -0.52
N LEU A 48 2.13 2.22 -1.84
CA LEU A 48 0.98 2.10 -2.74
C LEU A 48 0.09 0.90 -2.38
N HIS A 49 0.71 -0.24 -2.08
CA HIS A 49 0.01 -1.45 -1.70
C HIS A 49 -0.71 -1.26 -0.36
N GLY A 50 -0.04 -0.68 0.64
CA GLY A 50 -0.65 -0.39 1.94
C GLY A 50 -1.87 0.53 1.84
N VAL A 51 -1.81 1.54 0.97
CA VAL A 51 -2.96 2.41 0.67
C VAL A 51 -4.09 1.63 -0.01
N SER A 52 -3.78 0.73 -0.95
CA SER A 52 -4.79 -0.12 -1.62
C SER A 52 -5.59 -0.95 -0.61
N GLU A 53 -4.93 -1.54 0.37
CA GLU A 53 -5.58 -2.35 1.42
C GLU A 53 -6.56 -1.50 2.26
N TRP A 54 -6.20 -0.26 2.60
CA TRP A 54 -7.12 0.65 3.27
C TRP A 54 -8.28 1.09 2.38
N ILE A 55 -8.06 1.30 1.08
CA ILE A 55 -9.16 1.56 0.13
C ILE A 55 -10.11 0.36 0.08
N ALA A 56 -9.58 -0.87 0.04
CA ALA A 56 -10.38 -2.08 0.07
C ALA A 56 -11.21 -2.21 1.36
N MET A 57 -10.64 -1.81 2.50
CA MET A 57 -11.37 -1.68 3.78
C MET A 57 -12.50 -0.65 3.67
N PHE A 58 -12.25 0.57 3.20
CA PHE A 58 -13.31 1.58 3.08
C PHE A 58 -14.38 1.17 2.07
N LYS A 59 -14.01 0.45 1.02
CA LYS A 59 -14.94 -0.11 0.02
C LYS A 59 -15.94 -1.09 0.64
N SER A 60 -15.56 -1.85 1.68
CA SER A 60 -16.48 -2.78 2.36
C SER A 60 -17.52 -2.06 3.24
N LEU A 61 -17.20 -0.85 3.68
CA LEU A 61 -18.01 -0.04 4.59
C LEU A 61 -19.01 0.88 3.87
N GLU A 62 -18.72 1.22 2.62
CA GLU A 62 -19.50 2.15 1.81
C GLU A 62 -20.47 1.42 0.86
N THR A 63 -21.46 2.14 0.33
CA THR A 63 -22.45 1.58 -0.62
C THR A 63 -22.78 2.61 -1.72
N GLY A 64 -23.20 2.14 -2.89
CA GLY A 64 -23.63 3.00 -4.00
C GLY A 64 -22.44 3.66 -4.72
N ARG A 65 -22.58 4.95 -5.09
CA ARG A 65 -21.57 5.63 -5.92
C ARG A 65 -20.19 5.73 -5.26
N THR A 66 -20.13 5.88 -3.93
CA THR A 66 -18.85 5.91 -3.20
C THR A 66 -18.10 4.58 -3.34
N GLN A 67 -18.82 3.45 -3.28
CA GLN A 67 -18.24 2.12 -3.44
C GLN A 67 -17.65 1.91 -4.84
N GLU A 68 -18.31 2.39 -5.88
CA GLU A 68 -17.80 2.34 -7.27
C GLU A 68 -16.51 3.14 -7.45
N LEU A 69 -16.46 4.34 -6.86
CA LEU A 69 -15.27 5.19 -6.87
C LEU A 69 -14.11 4.52 -6.13
N LEU A 70 -14.37 3.95 -4.94
CA LEU A 70 -13.37 3.21 -4.17
C LEU A 70 -12.90 1.95 -4.90
N SER A 71 -13.78 1.26 -5.63
CA SER A 71 -13.40 0.09 -6.45
C SER A 71 -12.45 0.47 -7.59
N THR A 72 -12.71 1.61 -8.23
CA THR A 72 -11.84 2.13 -9.29
C THR A 72 -10.49 2.59 -8.73
N ALA A 73 -10.52 3.28 -7.58
CA ALA A 73 -9.31 3.69 -6.88
C ALA A 73 -8.47 2.47 -6.46
N ASP A 74 -9.08 1.46 -5.84
CA ASP A 74 -8.43 0.21 -5.45
C ASP A 74 -7.75 -0.47 -6.65
N PHE A 75 -8.47 -0.60 -7.77
CA PHE A 75 -7.91 -1.17 -8.99
C PHE A 75 -6.68 -0.39 -9.50
N ILE A 76 -6.74 0.94 -9.49
CA ILE A 76 -5.63 1.81 -9.91
C ILE A 76 -4.44 1.67 -8.96
N PHE A 77 -4.64 1.80 -7.65
CA PHE A 77 -3.57 1.71 -6.65
C PHE A 77 -2.92 0.32 -6.64
N MET A 78 -3.73 -0.73 -6.72
CA MET A 78 -3.25 -2.11 -6.82
C MET A 78 -2.38 -2.27 -8.08
N SER A 79 -2.88 -1.86 -9.25
CA SER A 79 -2.13 -1.96 -10.51
C SER A 79 -0.83 -1.15 -10.49
N LEU A 80 -0.88 0.08 -9.97
CA LEU A 80 0.29 0.94 -9.83
C LEU A 80 1.32 0.35 -8.87
N SER A 81 0.89 -0.32 -7.79
CA SER A 81 1.82 -0.96 -6.86
C SER A 81 2.70 -1.99 -7.58
N TYR A 82 2.09 -2.90 -8.36
CA TYR A 82 2.82 -3.90 -9.11
C TYR A 82 3.61 -3.33 -10.30
N ALA A 83 3.18 -2.22 -10.89
CA ALA A 83 3.92 -1.59 -12.00
C ALA A 83 5.26 -0.96 -11.55
N VAL A 84 5.41 -0.68 -10.26
CA VAL A 84 6.63 -0.10 -9.68
C VAL A 84 7.69 -1.17 -9.40
N LEU A 85 7.31 -2.45 -9.29
CA LEU A 85 8.17 -3.57 -8.91
C LEU A 85 8.58 -4.42 -10.11
#